data_AF-A0A075HEY8-F1
#
_entry.id   AF-A0A075HEY8-F1
#
_cell.length_a   1.000
_cell.length_b   1.000
_cell.length_c   1.000
_cell.angle_alpha   90.00
_cell.angle_beta   90.00
_cell.angle_gamma   90.00
#
_symmetry.space_group_name_H-M   'P 1'
#
loop_
_entity.id
_entity.type
_entity.pdbx_description
1 polymer ?
#
loop_
_entity_poly.entity_id
_entity_poly.type
_entity_poly.pdbx_seq_one_letter_code
_entity_poly.pdbx_strand_id
1 'polypeptide(L)'
;MGWEQPRENSIAALIHGMNHLDGVELDLRLTSDDDLVLHHDDSFASGSYVENYTLAELVEKGDSFSALLSQTEFTEPWQNEGKCVCIELKGPHPSSGKGGGWLAGSARTVHLARMLELVHDALEPFTLPRSSVVLYSFDPRFLKAAKQVNSPYERARLVPHLREWGSSRMKRIIAAPSFITNSLPRLIRKHRRWGAPMIPCALDYLHGSNRLLVTGTSVGLEGGGLERLTRARKGFPTFVWPVPPELESKLLDAGLTAITDFCSPELVELPCGTSRRPRPATQPLGEARWHEMDDGERRELLDGWRNKWQWERSIDELCADSAPNSIPWEVPRIIGHRGAGRTYSKD
;
A
#
# COMPACT_ATOMS: atom_id res chain seq x y z
N MET A 1 9.87 22.54 -19.60
CA MET A 1 10.28 22.39 -18.18
C MET A 1 10.23 20.91 -17.88
N GLY A 2 11.22 20.37 -17.14
CA GLY A 2 11.26 18.96 -16.74
C GLY A 2 10.19 18.62 -15.70
N TRP A 3 10.00 17.34 -15.43
CA TRP A 3 9.05 16.88 -14.41
C TRP A 3 9.46 17.35 -13.00
N GLU A 4 8.50 17.87 -12.25
CA GLU A 4 8.67 18.22 -10.84
C GLU A 4 7.83 17.29 -9.97
N GLN A 5 8.44 16.68 -8.97
CA GLN A 5 7.75 15.76 -8.08
C GLN A 5 6.76 16.53 -7.18
N PRO A 6 5.46 16.16 -7.16
CA PRO A 6 4.46 16.82 -6.34
C PRO A 6 4.63 16.51 -4.84
N ARG A 7 3.92 17.28 -3.99
CA ARG A 7 3.78 17.02 -2.55
C ARG A 7 3.18 15.62 -2.31
N GLU A 8 3.75 14.85 -1.38
CA GLU A 8 3.13 13.59 -0.94
C GLU A 8 1.68 13.77 -0.49
N ASN A 9 0.83 12.75 -0.71
CA ASN A 9 -0.59 12.80 -0.33
C ASN A 9 -1.30 14.07 -0.82
N SER A 10 -0.92 14.55 -2.00
CA SER A 10 -1.67 15.59 -2.71
C SER A 10 -2.49 14.98 -3.83
N ILE A 11 -3.57 15.67 -4.22
CA ILE A 11 -4.37 15.28 -5.38
C ILE A 11 -3.48 15.14 -6.63
N ALA A 12 -2.55 16.08 -6.85
CA ALA A 12 -1.62 16.03 -7.97
C ALA A 12 -0.72 14.77 -7.94
N ALA A 13 -0.19 14.41 -6.76
CA ALA A 13 0.62 13.20 -6.62
C ALA A 13 -0.17 11.91 -6.86
N LEU A 14 -1.42 11.86 -6.38
CA LEU A 14 -2.29 10.69 -6.50
C LEU A 14 -2.77 10.48 -7.94
N ILE A 15 -3.17 11.56 -8.62
CA ILE A 15 -3.48 11.54 -10.06
C ILE A 15 -2.24 11.13 -10.85
N HIS A 16 -1.05 11.68 -10.55
CA HIS A 16 0.17 11.30 -11.23
C HIS A 16 0.46 9.80 -11.09
N GLY A 17 0.41 9.27 -9.86
CA GLY A 17 0.65 7.86 -9.60
C GLY A 17 -0.36 6.94 -10.30
N MET A 18 -1.65 7.26 -10.25
CA MET A 18 -2.69 6.50 -10.96
C MET A 18 -2.47 6.46 -12.47
N ASN A 19 -2.03 7.58 -13.04
CA ASN A 19 -1.83 7.73 -14.48
C ASN A 19 -0.46 7.28 -14.99
N HIS A 20 0.49 6.93 -14.13
CA HIS A 20 1.83 6.51 -14.58
C HIS A 20 2.23 5.13 -14.06
N LEU A 21 1.63 4.64 -12.99
CA LEU A 21 1.96 3.37 -12.34
C LEU A 21 0.74 2.43 -12.31
N ASP A 22 0.83 1.24 -11.71
CA ASP A 22 -0.32 0.32 -11.57
C ASP A 22 -1.31 0.75 -10.48
N GLY A 23 -1.01 1.80 -9.74
CA GLY A 23 -1.82 2.25 -8.64
C GLY A 23 -1.07 3.14 -7.67
N VAL A 24 -1.73 3.46 -6.56
CA VAL A 24 -1.17 4.32 -5.52
C VAL A 24 -1.40 3.79 -4.12
N GLU A 25 -0.56 4.25 -3.21
CA GLU A 25 -0.77 4.19 -1.79
C GLU A 25 -1.09 5.60 -1.28
N LEU A 26 -1.97 5.74 -0.29
CA LEU A 26 -2.31 7.02 0.30
C LEU A 26 -2.58 6.89 1.80
N ASP A 27 -2.34 7.98 2.53
CA ASP A 27 -2.55 8.05 3.97
C ASP A 27 -3.75 8.93 4.31
N LEU A 28 -4.64 8.42 5.16
CA LEU A 28 -5.78 9.15 5.70
C LEU A 28 -5.62 9.40 7.20
N ARG A 29 -6.01 10.62 7.59
CA ARG A 29 -6.28 11.03 8.98
C ARG A 29 -7.70 11.56 9.10
N LEU A 30 -8.20 11.57 10.34
CA LEU A 30 -9.54 12.05 10.67
C LEU A 30 -9.45 13.42 11.35
N THR A 31 -10.17 14.41 10.83
CA THR A 31 -10.29 15.73 11.45
C THR A 31 -11.19 15.70 12.68
N SER A 32 -11.27 16.83 13.39
CA SER A 32 -12.10 16.99 14.58
C SER A 32 -13.61 16.98 14.30
N ASP A 33 -14.00 17.25 13.05
CA ASP A 33 -15.36 17.30 12.49
C ASP A 33 -15.69 16.11 11.56
N ASP A 34 -14.94 15.01 11.69
CA ASP A 34 -15.16 13.73 11.00
C ASP A 34 -14.94 13.74 9.46
N ASP A 35 -14.10 14.64 8.96
CA ASP A 35 -13.62 14.60 7.57
C ASP A 35 -12.32 13.79 7.42
N LEU A 36 -12.17 13.16 6.27
CA LEU A 36 -10.97 12.41 5.90
C LEU A 36 -10.00 13.30 5.11
N VAL A 37 -8.77 13.42 5.59
CA VAL A 37 -7.73 14.26 4.99
C VAL A 37 -6.53 13.41 4.58
N LEU A 38 -5.98 13.72 3.41
CA LEU A 38 -4.79 13.10 2.83
C LEU A 38 -3.53 13.61 3.52
N HIS A 39 -3.06 12.89 4.53
CA HIS A 39 -1.90 13.32 5.32
C HIS A 39 -1.22 12.18 6.09
N HIS A 40 0.11 12.12 5.99
CA HIS A 40 0.91 11.08 6.64
C HIS A 40 1.20 11.40 8.13
N ASP A 41 1.77 12.58 8.38
CA ASP A 41 2.31 12.95 9.69
C ASP A 41 1.23 13.25 10.71
N ASP A 42 1.53 13.06 11.99
CA ASP A 42 0.57 13.28 13.06
C ASP A 42 0.23 14.76 13.30
N SER A 43 1.03 15.67 12.73
CA SER A 43 0.98 17.08 13.04
C SER A 43 1.64 17.95 11.96
N PHE A 44 1.10 19.16 11.79
CA PHE A 44 1.69 20.18 10.93
C PHE A 44 2.88 20.88 11.59
N ALA A 45 2.89 20.94 12.91
CA ALA A 45 3.98 21.42 13.76
C ALA A 45 3.88 20.74 15.13
N SER A 46 4.93 20.81 15.95
CA SER A 46 4.89 20.23 17.30
C SER A 46 3.68 20.75 18.10
N GLY A 47 2.80 19.84 18.54
CA GLY A 47 1.57 20.16 19.27
C GLY A 47 0.36 20.50 18.38
N SER A 48 0.54 20.69 17.09
CA SER A 48 -0.51 20.98 16.09
C SER A 48 -0.97 19.69 15.41
N TYR A 49 -1.66 18.84 16.16
CA TYR A 49 -2.13 17.53 15.69
C TYR A 49 -3.29 17.65 14.72
N VAL A 50 -3.28 16.85 13.66
CA VAL A 50 -4.31 16.89 12.60
C VAL A 50 -5.70 16.69 13.16
N GLU A 51 -5.85 15.78 14.13
CA GLU A 51 -7.17 15.42 14.68
C GLU A 51 -7.80 16.52 15.57
N ASN A 52 -7.09 17.63 15.78
CA ASN A 52 -7.58 18.80 16.51
C ASN A 52 -8.07 19.92 15.60
N TYR A 53 -7.92 19.80 14.28
CA TYR A 53 -8.41 20.77 13.30
C TYR A 53 -9.70 20.30 12.66
N THR A 54 -10.54 21.23 12.25
CA THR A 54 -11.65 21.00 11.31
C THR A 54 -11.11 20.94 9.87
N LEU A 55 -11.88 20.40 8.91
CA LEU A 55 -11.43 20.40 7.51
C LEU A 55 -11.23 21.83 6.98
N ALA A 56 -12.12 22.76 7.36
CA ALA A 56 -12.05 24.16 6.95
C ALA A 56 -10.75 24.86 7.41
N GLU A 57 -10.16 24.43 8.52
CA GLU A 57 -8.88 24.95 9.01
C GLU A 57 -7.65 24.35 8.29
N LEU A 58 -7.86 23.33 7.45
CA LEU A 58 -6.79 22.58 6.76
C LEU A 58 -6.70 22.85 5.26
N VAL A 59 -7.51 23.77 4.71
CA VAL A 59 -7.61 24.05 3.26
C VAL A 59 -6.26 24.27 2.58
N GLU A 60 -5.30 24.91 3.24
CA GLU A 60 -3.95 25.16 2.69
C GLU A 60 -2.89 24.11 3.09
N LYS A 61 -3.25 23.16 3.94
CA LYS A 61 -2.31 22.22 4.60
C LYS A 61 -2.47 20.77 4.16
N GLY A 62 -3.65 20.40 3.67
CA GLY A 62 -3.94 19.04 3.23
C GLY A 62 -5.17 19.00 2.33
N ASP A 63 -5.13 18.09 1.36
CA ASP A 63 -6.26 17.85 0.47
C ASP A 63 -7.24 16.87 1.16
N SER A 64 -8.55 17.03 0.92
CA SER A 64 -9.55 16.10 1.46
C SER A 64 -9.70 14.86 0.58
N PHE A 65 -10.10 13.75 1.18
CA PHE A 65 -10.40 12.53 0.45
C PHE A 65 -11.59 12.71 -0.49
N SER A 66 -12.62 13.45 -0.06
CA SER A 66 -13.76 13.79 -0.92
C SER A 66 -13.32 14.60 -2.15
N ALA A 67 -12.40 15.56 -1.99
CA ALA A 67 -11.88 16.33 -3.12
C ALA A 67 -11.14 15.42 -4.11
N LEU A 68 -10.34 14.47 -3.65
CA LEU A 68 -9.71 13.47 -4.52
C LEU A 68 -10.74 12.62 -5.27
N LEU A 69 -11.76 12.11 -4.58
CA LEU A 69 -12.79 11.26 -5.18
C LEU A 69 -13.68 12.02 -6.19
N SER A 70 -13.66 13.36 -6.18
CA SER A 70 -14.31 14.17 -7.21
C SER A 70 -13.50 14.28 -8.52
N GLN A 71 -12.24 13.81 -8.53
CA GLN A 71 -11.36 13.89 -9.68
C GLN A 71 -11.54 12.65 -10.56
N THR A 72 -12.15 12.83 -11.74
CA THR A 72 -12.35 11.75 -12.71
C THR A 72 -11.04 11.10 -13.16
N GLU A 73 -9.97 11.88 -13.25
CA GLU A 73 -8.62 11.46 -13.60
C GLU A 73 -8.00 10.51 -12.56
N PHE A 74 -8.59 10.45 -11.35
CA PHE A 74 -8.27 9.47 -10.33
C PHE A 74 -9.26 8.29 -10.32
N THR A 75 -10.57 8.57 -10.36
CA THR A 75 -11.61 7.54 -10.18
C THR A 75 -11.85 6.67 -11.41
N GLU A 76 -11.69 7.20 -12.63
CA GLU A 76 -11.92 6.44 -13.86
C GLU A 76 -10.90 5.30 -14.03
N PRO A 77 -9.58 5.53 -13.92
CA PRO A 77 -8.62 4.43 -14.00
C PRO A 77 -8.81 3.40 -12.87
N TRP A 78 -9.26 3.85 -11.69
CA TRP A 78 -9.54 2.96 -10.57
C TRP A 78 -10.70 2.01 -10.84
N GLN A 79 -11.79 2.51 -11.39
CA GLN A 79 -12.99 1.72 -11.66
C GLN A 79 -12.86 0.84 -12.90
N ASN A 80 -12.06 1.25 -13.88
CA ASN A 80 -12.12 0.70 -15.24
C ASN A 80 -10.81 0.09 -15.75
N GLU A 81 -9.65 0.46 -15.21
CA GLU A 81 -8.34 0.09 -15.80
C GLU A 81 -7.52 -0.91 -14.97
N GLY A 82 -8.12 -1.54 -13.95
CA GLY A 82 -7.41 -2.53 -13.12
C GLY A 82 -6.40 -1.94 -12.14
N LYS A 83 -6.50 -0.62 -11.88
CA LYS A 83 -5.62 0.08 -10.92
C LYS A 83 -5.93 -0.35 -9.49
N CYS A 84 -4.93 -0.20 -8.62
CA CYS A 84 -5.03 -0.55 -7.21
C CYS A 84 -4.78 0.66 -6.31
N VAL A 85 -5.55 0.77 -5.22
CA VAL A 85 -5.35 1.78 -4.18
C VAL A 85 -5.16 1.11 -2.82
N CYS A 86 -4.02 1.37 -2.20
CA CYS A 86 -3.71 0.99 -0.82
C CYS A 86 -4.02 2.19 0.10
N ILE A 87 -5.01 2.07 0.99
CA ILE A 87 -5.44 3.16 1.87
C ILE A 87 -4.93 2.91 3.30
N GLU A 88 -3.95 3.69 3.75
CA GLU A 88 -3.46 3.67 5.11
C GLU A 88 -4.32 4.51 6.04
N LEU A 89 -4.87 3.91 7.09
CA LEU A 89 -5.53 4.65 8.16
C LEU A 89 -4.52 4.91 9.28
N LYS A 90 -4.16 6.19 9.44
CA LYS A 90 -3.26 6.63 10.50
C LYS A 90 -4.01 6.80 11.81
N GLY A 91 -3.43 6.32 12.90
CA GLY A 91 -3.95 6.57 14.23
C GLY A 91 -3.64 8.00 14.71
N PRO A 92 -4.46 8.56 15.61
CA PRO A 92 -4.21 9.86 16.23
C PRO A 92 -2.95 9.89 17.09
N HIS A 93 -2.30 11.05 17.17
CA HIS A 93 -1.25 11.21 18.18
C HIS A 93 -1.85 11.01 19.60
N PRO A 94 -1.18 10.33 20.55
CA PRO A 94 -1.73 10.19 21.91
C PRO A 94 -2.08 11.54 22.55
N SER A 95 -1.25 12.56 22.36
CA SER A 95 -1.50 13.90 22.91
C SER A 95 -2.59 14.71 22.18
N SER A 96 -3.16 14.24 21.07
CA SER A 96 -4.36 14.87 20.51
C SER A 96 -5.61 14.53 21.33
N GLY A 97 -5.56 13.51 22.19
CA GLY A 97 -6.68 13.07 23.03
C GLY A 97 -7.76 12.28 22.28
N LYS A 98 -7.88 12.44 20.96
CA LYS A 98 -8.90 11.81 20.09
C LYS A 98 -8.83 10.28 20.02
N GLY A 99 -7.70 9.68 20.44
CA GLY A 99 -7.50 8.23 20.53
C GLY A 99 -7.53 7.66 21.96
N GLY A 100 -8.02 8.40 22.95
CA GLY A 100 -7.99 8.00 24.37
C GLY A 100 -6.65 8.25 25.07
N GLY A 101 -5.86 9.20 24.59
CA GLY A 101 -4.62 9.60 25.24
C GLY A 101 -3.52 8.54 25.20
N TRP A 102 -2.58 8.67 26.15
CA TRP A 102 -1.49 7.71 26.38
C TRP A 102 -1.94 6.38 26.98
N LEU A 103 -3.08 6.37 27.68
CA LEU A 103 -3.70 5.16 28.22
C LEU A 103 -4.39 4.35 27.14
N ALA A 104 -4.67 4.97 25.98
CA ALA A 104 -5.22 4.41 24.75
C ALA A 104 -6.10 3.19 25.03
N GLY A 105 -7.39 3.39 25.32
CA GLY A 105 -8.34 2.30 25.57
C GLY A 105 -9.09 1.84 24.31
N SER A 106 -10.38 1.51 24.49
CA SER A 106 -11.32 1.26 23.39
C SER A 106 -11.47 2.45 22.44
N ALA A 107 -11.22 3.68 22.90
CA ALA A 107 -11.31 4.89 22.09
C ALA A 107 -10.48 4.84 20.79
N ARG A 108 -9.30 4.20 20.80
CA ARG A 108 -8.50 3.98 19.58
C ARG A 108 -9.20 3.06 18.58
N THR A 109 -9.86 2.02 19.08
CA THR A 109 -10.66 1.10 18.25
C THR A 109 -11.85 1.84 17.65
N VAL A 110 -12.54 2.66 18.45
CA VAL A 110 -13.66 3.50 17.99
C VAL A 110 -13.21 4.48 16.91
N HIS A 111 -12.07 5.15 17.11
CA HIS A 111 -11.52 6.08 16.11
C HIS A 111 -11.23 5.39 14.77
N LEU A 112 -10.55 4.25 14.78
CA LEU A 112 -10.27 3.49 13.55
C LEU A 112 -11.55 2.92 12.92
N ALA A 113 -12.55 2.53 13.71
CA ALA A 113 -13.83 2.08 13.20
C ALA A 113 -14.57 3.23 12.50
N ARG A 114 -14.55 4.43 13.08
CA ARG A 114 -15.12 5.62 12.46
C ARG A 114 -14.47 5.96 11.13
N MET A 115 -13.14 5.91 11.04
CA MET A 115 -12.44 6.10 9.76
C MET A 115 -12.83 5.06 8.71
N LEU A 116 -12.96 3.79 9.12
CA LEU A 116 -13.39 2.70 8.22
C LEU A 116 -14.81 2.90 7.70
N GLU A 117 -15.73 3.38 8.54
CA GLU A 117 -17.11 3.74 8.13
C GLU A 117 -17.08 4.88 7.12
N LEU A 118 -16.35 5.96 7.40
CA LEU A 118 -16.26 7.10 6.49
C LEU A 118 -15.61 6.74 5.15
N VAL A 119 -14.58 5.90 5.15
CA VAL A 119 -14.00 5.38 3.89
C VAL A 119 -15.00 4.50 3.16
N HIS A 120 -15.78 3.69 3.87
CA HIS A 120 -16.82 2.88 3.25
C HIS A 120 -17.87 3.75 2.56
N ASP A 121 -18.43 4.71 3.29
CA ASP A 121 -19.46 5.62 2.79
C ASP A 121 -18.95 6.44 1.60
N ALA A 122 -17.70 6.90 1.66
CA ALA A 122 -17.08 7.66 0.57
C ALA A 122 -16.85 6.82 -0.70
N LEU A 123 -16.62 5.51 -0.55
CA LEU A 123 -16.35 4.62 -1.68
C LEU A 123 -17.59 3.88 -2.21
N GLU A 124 -18.71 3.87 -1.47
CA GLU A 124 -19.96 3.22 -1.85
C GLU A 124 -20.52 3.63 -3.23
N PRO A 125 -20.40 4.90 -3.66
CA PRO A 125 -20.85 5.32 -4.99
C PRO A 125 -20.06 4.71 -6.17
N PHE A 126 -18.87 4.15 -5.92
CA PHE A 126 -17.96 3.69 -6.97
C PHE A 126 -18.03 2.18 -7.15
N THR A 127 -17.99 1.73 -8.40
CA THR A 127 -17.95 0.29 -8.72
C THR A 127 -16.51 -0.21 -8.68
N LEU A 128 -16.04 -0.56 -7.48
CA LEU A 128 -14.65 -0.96 -7.26
C LEU A 128 -14.52 -2.49 -7.15
N PRO A 129 -13.68 -3.14 -7.99
CA PRO A 129 -13.42 -4.56 -7.87
C PRO A 129 -12.72 -4.88 -6.54
N ARG A 130 -13.00 -6.05 -5.98
CA ARG A 130 -12.44 -6.50 -4.69
C ARG A 130 -10.90 -6.51 -4.65
N SER A 131 -10.25 -6.68 -5.80
CA SER A 131 -8.79 -6.68 -5.93
C SER A 131 -8.16 -5.30 -6.19
N SER A 132 -8.95 -4.23 -6.15
CA SER A 132 -8.51 -2.86 -6.43
C SER A 132 -8.33 -2.01 -5.17
N VAL A 133 -8.81 -2.46 -4.01
CA VAL A 133 -8.77 -1.68 -2.76
C VAL A 133 -8.32 -2.54 -1.60
N VAL A 134 -7.34 -2.05 -0.84
CA VAL A 134 -6.99 -2.63 0.46
C VAL A 134 -6.85 -1.54 1.50
N LEU A 135 -7.55 -1.72 2.62
CA LEU A 135 -7.47 -0.86 3.79
C LEU A 135 -6.45 -1.45 4.78
N TYR A 136 -5.50 -0.67 5.24
CA TYR A 136 -4.50 -1.17 6.18
C TYR A 136 -4.03 -0.12 7.19
N SER A 137 -3.36 -0.58 8.25
CA SER A 137 -2.82 0.30 9.29
C SER A 137 -1.72 -0.41 10.07
N PHE A 138 -0.76 0.37 10.60
CA PHE A 138 0.21 -0.12 11.58
C PHE A 138 -0.42 -0.37 12.96
N ASP A 139 -1.56 0.23 13.29
CA ASP A 139 -2.16 0.16 14.61
C ASP A 139 -2.61 -1.28 14.96
N PRO A 140 -2.22 -1.82 16.13
CA PRO A 140 -2.57 -3.19 16.53
C PRO A 140 -4.06 -3.43 16.71
N ARG A 141 -4.87 -2.38 16.86
CA ARG A 141 -6.32 -2.43 17.04
C ARG A 141 -7.07 -2.38 15.72
N PHE A 142 -6.38 -2.16 14.59
CA PHE A 142 -7.01 -2.08 13.27
C PHE A 142 -7.92 -3.27 12.96
N LEU A 143 -7.42 -4.50 13.09
CA LEU A 143 -8.25 -5.69 12.84
C LEU A 143 -9.42 -5.85 13.82
N LYS A 144 -9.32 -5.27 15.03
CA LYS A 144 -10.44 -5.26 15.98
C LYS A 144 -11.48 -4.23 15.56
N ALA A 145 -11.07 -3.03 15.15
CA ALA A 145 -11.95 -1.98 14.62
C ALA A 145 -12.65 -2.44 13.34
N ALA A 146 -11.89 -3.04 12.43
CA ALA A 146 -12.37 -3.68 11.23
C ALA A 146 -13.55 -4.63 11.49
N LYS A 147 -13.47 -5.50 12.50
CA LYS A 147 -14.57 -6.42 12.84
C LYS A 147 -15.86 -5.73 13.32
N GLN A 148 -15.81 -4.46 13.70
CA GLN A 148 -16.98 -3.68 14.10
C GLN A 148 -17.68 -3.02 12.92
N VAL A 149 -17.01 -2.93 11.76
CA VAL A 149 -17.51 -2.25 10.57
C VAL A 149 -17.79 -3.26 9.46
N ASN A 150 -19.01 -3.20 8.92
CA ASN A 150 -19.44 -4.03 7.80
C ASN A 150 -18.99 -3.45 6.46
N SER A 151 -17.67 -3.45 6.21
CA SER A 151 -17.08 -2.98 4.96
C SER A 151 -16.76 -4.15 4.02
N PRO A 152 -17.08 -4.07 2.71
CA PRO A 152 -16.74 -5.12 1.74
C PRO A 152 -15.25 -5.13 1.37
N TYR A 153 -14.50 -4.08 1.72
CA TYR A 153 -13.12 -3.92 1.28
C TYR A 153 -12.15 -4.81 2.04
N GLU A 154 -11.13 -5.25 1.31
CA GLU A 154 -10.07 -6.08 1.83
C GLU A 154 -9.19 -5.35 2.85
N ARG A 155 -8.59 -6.12 3.77
CA ARG A 155 -7.93 -5.53 4.95
C ARG A 155 -6.62 -6.21 5.25
N ALA A 156 -5.59 -5.43 5.56
CA ALA A 156 -4.27 -5.94 5.95
C ALA A 156 -3.69 -5.18 7.14
N ARG A 157 -2.65 -5.74 7.78
CA ARG A 157 -1.88 -5.02 8.80
C ARG A 157 -0.49 -4.70 8.30
N LEU A 158 -0.03 -3.50 8.59
CA LEU A 158 1.34 -3.10 8.31
C LEU A 158 2.30 -3.59 9.40
N VAL A 159 3.45 -4.13 8.98
CA VAL A 159 4.46 -4.74 9.85
C VAL A 159 5.90 -4.37 9.42
N PRO A 160 6.82 -4.06 10.35
CA PRO A 160 6.70 -4.11 11.82
C PRO A 160 5.80 -3.00 12.36
N HIS A 161 5.29 -3.16 13.59
CA HIS A 161 4.46 -2.12 14.21
C HIS A 161 5.25 -0.83 14.37
N LEU A 162 4.77 0.24 13.74
CA LEU A 162 5.25 1.61 13.95
C LEU A 162 4.27 2.33 14.88
N ARG A 163 4.81 3.12 15.81
CA ARG A 163 4.00 4.03 16.62
C ARG A 163 3.73 5.31 15.84
N GLU A 164 2.59 5.94 16.12
CA GLU A 164 2.16 7.18 15.46
C GLU A 164 3.12 8.36 15.76
N TRP A 165 3.77 8.35 16.93
CA TRP A 165 4.58 9.44 17.45
C TRP A 165 6.09 9.20 17.38
N GLY A 166 6.86 10.29 17.46
CA GLY A 166 8.32 10.29 17.60
C GLY A 166 9.08 10.40 16.28
N SER A 167 10.36 10.76 16.35
CA SER A 167 11.23 10.87 15.17
C SER A 167 11.40 9.51 14.46
N SER A 168 11.74 9.54 13.17
CA SER A 168 11.99 8.32 12.38
C SER A 168 13.01 7.38 13.02
N ARG A 169 14.03 7.93 13.71
CA ARG A 169 15.02 7.15 14.48
C ARG A 169 14.36 6.40 15.65
N MET A 170 13.46 7.06 16.39
CA MET A 170 12.75 6.46 17.52
C MET A 170 11.71 5.43 17.07
N LYS A 171 10.97 5.71 15.99
CA LYS A 171 10.05 4.74 15.35
C LYS A 171 10.78 3.45 14.96
N ARG A 172 11.99 3.55 14.38
CA ARG A 172 12.83 2.39 14.03
C ARG A 172 13.30 1.59 15.25
N ILE A 173 13.76 2.25 16.33
CA ILE A 173 14.19 1.56 17.56
C ILE A 173 13.04 0.76 18.17
N ILE A 174 11.83 1.34 18.21
CA ILE A 174 10.65 0.69 18.78
C ILE A 174 10.14 -0.45 17.87
N ALA A 175 10.29 -0.32 16.55
CA ALA A 175 9.95 -1.37 15.60
C ALA A 175 10.92 -2.56 15.61
N ALA A 176 12.18 -2.34 16.04
CA ALA A 176 13.25 -3.34 15.97
C ALA A 176 12.91 -4.67 16.69
N PRO A 177 12.35 -4.70 17.92
CA PRO A 177 11.94 -5.97 18.54
C PRO A 177 10.88 -6.71 17.71
N SER A 178 9.89 -6.00 17.14
CA SER A 178 8.88 -6.61 16.28
C SER A 178 9.48 -7.18 15.00
N PHE A 179 10.46 -6.48 14.42
CA PHE A 179 11.21 -6.91 13.24
C PHE A 179 12.06 -8.15 13.53
N ILE A 180 12.86 -8.12 14.59
CA ILE A 180 13.74 -9.23 15.01
C ILE A 180 12.92 -10.47 15.36
N THR A 181 11.77 -10.33 16.01
CA THR A 181 11.00 -11.51 16.47
C THR A 181 10.21 -12.20 15.36
N ASN A 182 9.97 -11.55 14.22
CA ASN A 182 9.09 -12.08 13.18
C ASN A 182 9.77 -12.12 11.81
N SER A 183 10.19 -13.30 11.38
CA SER A 183 10.60 -13.48 9.98
C SER A 183 9.42 -13.30 9.01
N LEU A 184 9.71 -12.90 7.77
CA LEU A 184 8.68 -12.73 6.73
C LEU A 184 7.83 -14.00 6.50
N PRO A 185 8.39 -15.24 6.45
CA PRO A 185 7.57 -16.45 6.42
C PRO A 185 6.61 -16.63 7.60
N ARG A 186 6.95 -16.13 8.80
CA ARG A 186 6.04 -16.12 9.95
C ARG A 186 4.92 -15.09 9.78
N LEU A 187 5.25 -13.92 9.24
CA LEU A 187 4.29 -12.85 8.98
C LEU A 187 3.30 -13.23 7.88
N ILE A 188 3.75 -13.89 6.81
CA ILE A 188 2.88 -14.44 5.74
C ILE A 188 1.83 -15.39 6.34
N ARG A 189 2.27 -16.37 7.16
CA ARG A 189 1.35 -17.29 7.84
C ARG A 189 0.38 -16.58 8.78
N LYS A 190 0.81 -15.47 9.39
CA LYS A 190 -0.04 -14.66 10.26
C LYS A 190 -1.11 -13.93 9.46
N HIS A 191 -0.75 -13.30 8.34
CA HIS A 191 -1.68 -12.58 7.46
C HIS A 191 -2.71 -13.51 6.83
N ARG A 192 -2.29 -14.69 6.35
CA ARG A 192 -3.21 -15.73 5.88
C ARG A 192 -4.24 -16.13 6.94
N ARG A 193 -3.82 -16.34 8.20
CA ARG A 193 -4.76 -16.63 9.31
C ARG A 193 -5.70 -15.48 9.65
N TRP A 194 -5.32 -14.25 9.30
CA TRP A 194 -6.18 -13.08 9.44
C TRP A 194 -7.13 -12.90 8.25
N GLY A 195 -7.00 -13.70 7.21
CA GLY A 195 -7.77 -13.57 5.97
C GLY A 195 -7.37 -12.35 5.13
N ALA A 196 -6.17 -11.80 5.34
CA ALA A 196 -5.69 -10.65 4.55
C ALA A 196 -5.38 -11.09 3.10
N PRO A 197 -5.65 -10.25 2.07
CA PRO A 197 -5.37 -10.60 0.68
C PRO A 197 -3.87 -10.58 0.38
N MET A 198 -3.11 -9.82 1.16
CA MET A 198 -1.70 -9.53 0.94
C MET A 198 -0.99 -9.25 2.26
N ILE A 199 0.34 -9.25 2.22
CA ILE A 199 1.18 -8.70 3.29
C ILE A 199 1.95 -7.49 2.80
N PRO A 200 1.78 -6.32 3.43
CA PRO A 200 2.71 -5.24 3.24
C PRO A 200 3.91 -5.45 4.19
N CYS A 201 5.14 -5.34 3.68
CA CYS A 201 6.34 -5.47 4.51
C CYS A 201 7.49 -4.54 4.10
N ALA A 202 8.30 -4.16 5.07
CA ALA A 202 9.52 -3.39 4.83
C ALA A 202 10.55 -4.17 4.00
N LEU A 203 11.27 -3.48 3.12
CA LEU A 203 12.34 -4.03 2.28
C LEU A 203 13.46 -4.72 3.11
N ASP A 204 13.67 -4.29 4.36
CA ASP A 204 14.63 -4.89 5.29
C ASP A 204 14.44 -6.39 5.54
N TYR A 205 13.24 -6.95 5.29
CA TYR A 205 13.01 -8.40 5.38
C TYR A 205 13.61 -9.19 4.21
N LEU A 206 13.96 -8.52 3.12
CA LEU A 206 14.34 -9.11 1.83
C LEU A 206 15.75 -8.73 1.39
N HIS A 207 16.23 -7.55 1.78
CA HIS A 207 17.49 -6.99 1.29
C HIS A 207 18.35 -6.42 2.42
N GLY A 208 19.65 -6.29 2.19
CA GLY A 208 20.62 -5.80 3.17
C GLY A 208 20.94 -6.79 4.30
N SER A 209 21.84 -6.43 5.19
CA SER A 209 22.26 -7.26 6.33
C SER A 209 21.15 -7.44 7.37
N ASN A 210 20.23 -6.47 7.48
CA ASN A 210 19.12 -6.49 8.43
C ASN A 210 18.23 -7.73 8.31
N ARG A 211 18.05 -8.28 7.10
CA ARG A 211 17.24 -9.49 6.87
C ARG A 211 17.74 -10.72 7.64
N LEU A 212 19.01 -10.72 8.07
CA LEU A 212 19.63 -11.80 8.82
C LEU A 212 19.39 -11.69 10.34
N LEU A 213 18.87 -10.55 10.82
CA LEU A 213 18.61 -10.30 12.23
C LEU A 213 17.29 -10.95 12.73
N VAL A 214 16.45 -11.45 11.81
CA VAL A 214 15.16 -12.04 12.17
C VAL A 214 15.33 -13.40 12.84
N THR A 215 14.45 -13.67 13.78
CA THR A 215 14.35 -14.98 14.45
C THR A 215 13.53 -15.91 13.56
N GLY A 216 14.18 -16.97 13.08
CA GLY A 216 13.60 -17.96 12.18
C GLY A 216 14.21 -17.91 10.79
N THR A 217 13.45 -18.29 9.77
CA THR A 217 13.96 -18.38 8.39
C THR A 217 14.11 -17.00 7.75
N SER A 218 15.34 -16.60 7.46
CA SER A 218 15.64 -15.45 6.61
C SER A 218 15.40 -15.79 5.14
N VAL A 219 14.98 -14.79 4.37
CA VAL A 219 14.67 -14.87 2.94
C VAL A 219 15.40 -13.76 2.20
N GLY A 220 15.30 -13.73 0.88
CA GLY A 220 15.89 -12.65 0.09
C GLY A 220 15.38 -12.62 -1.34
N LEU A 221 15.96 -11.74 -2.15
CA LEU A 221 15.57 -11.54 -3.56
C LEU A 221 16.36 -12.40 -4.55
N GLU A 222 17.36 -13.15 -4.09
CA GLU A 222 18.26 -13.92 -4.95
C GLU A 222 18.61 -15.29 -4.36
N GLY A 223 19.02 -16.21 -5.24
CA GLY A 223 19.52 -17.55 -4.91
C GLY A 223 18.61 -18.32 -3.96
N GLY A 224 19.21 -19.08 -3.03
CA GLY A 224 18.46 -19.86 -2.04
C GLY A 224 17.58 -19.01 -1.11
N GLY A 225 17.82 -17.70 -0.99
CA GLY A 225 16.95 -16.78 -0.26
C GLY A 225 15.61 -16.56 -0.97
N LEU A 226 15.66 -16.38 -2.29
CA LEU A 226 14.48 -16.28 -3.14
C LEU A 226 13.70 -17.60 -3.18
N GLU A 227 14.39 -18.73 -3.32
CA GLU A 227 13.70 -20.03 -3.30
C GLU A 227 12.91 -20.25 -2.00
N ARG A 228 13.51 -19.89 -0.85
CA ARG A 228 12.81 -19.94 0.45
C ARG A 228 11.62 -18.98 0.49
N LEU A 229 11.76 -17.79 -0.08
CA LEU A 229 10.67 -16.82 -0.18
C LEU A 229 9.52 -17.37 -1.02
N THR A 230 9.80 -17.85 -2.23
CA THR A 230 8.81 -18.41 -3.15
C THR A 230 8.07 -19.58 -2.51
N ARG A 231 8.79 -20.52 -1.87
CA ARG A 231 8.17 -21.63 -1.13
C ARG A 231 7.31 -21.17 0.05
N ALA A 232 7.71 -20.14 0.78
CA ALA A 232 6.94 -19.62 1.91
C ALA A 232 5.69 -18.86 1.45
N ARG A 233 5.81 -18.08 0.36
CA ARG A 233 4.72 -17.31 -0.22
C ARG A 233 3.71 -18.21 -0.90
N LYS A 234 4.12 -19.17 -1.73
CA LYS A 234 3.20 -19.93 -2.61
C LYS A 234 2.20 -19.02 -3.34
N GLY A 235 2.71 -17.92 -3.90
CA GLY A 235 1.89 -16.88 -4.51
C GLY A 235 1.20 -15.88 -3.58
N PHE A 236 1.30 -16.01 -2.24
CA PHE A 236 0.72 -15.01 -1.34
C PHE A 236 1.26 -13.59 -1.66
N PRO A 237 0.39 -12.63 -2.02
CA PRO A 237 0.80 -11.30 -2.45
C PRO A 237 1.62 -10.59 -1.38
N THR A 238 2.73 -9.98 -1.80
CA THR A 238 3.67 -9.31 -0.89
C THR A 238 4.03 -7.95 -1.46
N PHE A 239 3.63 -6.90 -0.75
CA PHE A 239 3.81 -5.50 -1.13
C PHE A 239 4.98 -4.96 -0.32
N VAL A 240 6.03 -4.52 -1.00
CA VAL A 240 7.30 -4.17 -0.38
C VAL A 240 7.49 -2.66 -0.41
N TRP A 241 7.88 -2.06 0.72
CA TRP A 241 8.17 -0.63 0.80
C TRP A 241 9.43 -0.34 1.64
N PRO A 242 10.07 0.83 1.46
CA PRO A 242 10.14 1.57 0.20
C PRO A 242 11.07 0.84 -0.77
N VAL A 243 10.78 0.91 -2.07
CA VAL A 243 11.59 0.25 -3.10
C VAL A 243 12.36 1.28 -3.91
N PRO A 244 13.71 1.22 -3.90
CA PRO A 244 14.52 2.08 -4.74
C PRO A 244 14.71 1.47 -6.13
N PRO A 245 15.05 2.26 -7.17
CA PRO A 245 15.13 1.79 -8.55
C PRO A 245 16.08 0.62 -8.77
N GLU A 246 17.16 0.52 -7.99
CA GLU A 246 18.17 -0.55 -8.09
C GLU A 246 17.60 -1.94 -7.77
N LEU A 247 16.48 -2.01 -7.05
CA LEU A 247 15.87 -3.27 -6.61
C LEU A 247 14.52 -3.56 -7.28
N GLU A 248 13.98 -2.61 -8.05
CA GLU A 248 12.66 -2.73 -8.68
C GLU A 248 12.58 -3.98 -9.56
N SER A 249 13.55 -4.18 -10.48
CA SER A 249 13.58 -5.35 -11.36
C SER A 249 13.66 -6.66 -10.59
N LYS A 250 14.51 -6.73 -9.56
CA LYS A 250 14.67 -7.93 -8.72
C LYS A 250 13.39 -8.30 -7.98
N LEU A 251 12.64 -7.30 -7.50
CA LEU A 251 11.36 -7.52 -6.82
C LEU A 251 10.29 -8.03 -7.80
N LEU A 252 10.16 -7.41 -8.96
CA LEU A 252 9.22 -7.84 -9.99
C LEU A 252 9.53 -9.26 -10.47
N ASP A 253 10.80 -9.59 -10.70
CA ASP A 253 11.21 -10.93 -11.10
C ASP A 253 11.00 -11.97 -10.00
N ALA A 254 11.11 -11.57 -8.74
CA ALA A 254 10.74 -12.37 -7.58
C ALA A 254 9.22 -12.53 -7.40
N GLY A 255 8.39 -11.83 -8.19
CA GLY A 255 6.94 -11.89 -8.14
C GLY A 255 6.35 -11.11 -6.96
N LEU A 256 6.90 -9.92 -6.68
CA LEU A 256 6.57 -9.05 -5.56
C LEU A 256 6.12 -7.68 -6.06
N THR A 257 5.18 -7.06 -5.36
CA THR A 257 4.72 -5.69 -5.65
C THR A 257 5.66 -4.69 -4.98
N ALA A 258 6.08 -3.67 -5.73
CA ALA A 258 6.91 -2.60 -5.22
C ALA A 258 6.06 -1.36 -4.91
N ILE A 259 6.27 -0.77 -3.74
CA ILE A 259 5.77 0.56 -3.36
C ILE A 259 6.98 1.51 -3.35
N THR A 260 6.94 2.54 -4.19
CA THR A 260 8.12 3.39 -4.49
C THR A 260 7.80 4.88 -4.47
N ASP A 261 8.77 5.68 -4.03
CA ASP A 261 8.75 7.15 -4.13
C ASP A 261 9.28 7.64 -5.49
N PHE A 262 9.86 6.76 -6.31
CA PHE A 262 10.57 7.13 -7.54
C PHE A 262 9.61 7.11 -8.74
N CYS A 263 8.77 8.13 -8.85
CA CYS A 263 7.65 8.13 -9.81
C CYS A 263 7.87 9.02 -11.05
N SER A 264 9.12 9.47 -11.27
CA SER A 264 9.44 10.31 -12.44
C SER A 264 9.15 9.55 -13.74
N PRO A 265 8.41 10.15 -14.69
CA PRO A 265 8.26 9.59 -16.03
C PRO A 265 9.57 9.59 -16.82
N GLU A 266 10.58 10.38 -16.39
CA GLU A 266 11.91 10.44 -16.99
C GLU A 266 12.78 9.23 -16.59
N LEU A 267 12.40 8.47 -15.56
CA LEU A 267 13.10 7.23 -15.17
C LEU A 267 12.65 6.08 -16.08
N VAL A 268 13.20 6.05 -17.30
CA VAL A 268 12.89 5.05 -18.33
C VAL A 268 13.83 3.83 -18.30
N GLU A 269 15.01 3.96 -17.69
CA GLU A 269 16.00 2.91 -17.52
C GLU A 269 16.38 2.79 -16.04
N LEU A 270 16.45 1.56 -15.54
CA LEU A 270 16.87 1.28 -14.17
C LEU A 270 18.40 1.26 -14.07
N PRO A 271 18.99 1.50 -12.88
CA PRO A 271 20.45 1.48 -12.70
C PRO A 271 21.15 0.17 -13.10
N CYS A 272 20.40 -0.93 -13.22
CA CYS A 272 20.92 -2.21 -13.72
C CYS A 272 20.93 -2.34 -15.26
N GLY A 273 20.59 -1.28 -16.00
CA GLY A 273 20.60 -1.24 -17.47
C GLY A 273 19.35 -1.79 -18.14
N THR A 274 18.33 -2.17 -17.37
CA THR A 274 17.06 -2.69 -17.91
C THR A 274 16.05 -1.56 -18.06
N SER A 275 15.25 -1.58 -19.13
CA SER A 275 14.11 -0.69 -19.26
C SER A 275 13.17 -0.82 -18.06
N ARG A 276 12.72 0.32 -17.53
CA ARG A 276 11.78 0.35 -16.43
C ARG A 276 10.40 -0.10 -16.90
N ARG A 277 9.73 -0.91 -16.08
CA ARG A 277 8.34 -1.32 -16.30
C ARG A 277 7.50 -0.69 -15.21
N PRO A 278 6.91 0.51 -15.43
CA PRO A 278 6.13 1.21 -14.40
C PRO A 278 4.72 0.64 -14.22
N ARG A 279 4.24 -0.15 -15.18
CA ARG A 279 2.89 -0.74 -15.19
C ARG A 279 2.89 -2.25 -15.50
N PRO A 280 3.69 -3.08 -14.80
CA PRO A 280 3.82 -4.51 -15.09
C PRO A 280 2.50 -5.28 -14.97
N ALA A 281 1.51 -4.78 -14.22
CA ALA A 281 0.20 -5.41 -14.11
C ALA A 281 -0.80 -4.89 -15.15
N THR A 282 -0.95 -3.56 -15.24
CA THR A 282 -1.96 -2.91 -16.09
C THR A 282 -1.56 -2.79 -17.55
N GLN A 283 -0.27 -2.95 -17.86
CA GLN A 283 0.30 -2.91 -19.22
C GLN A 283 1.42 -3.96 -19.37
N PRO A 284 1.11 -5.25 -19.22
CA PRO A 284 2.12 -6.32 -19.08
C PRO A 284 2.91 -6.60 -20.36
N LEU A 285 2.36 -6.27 -21.53
CA LEU A 285 2.96 -6.51 -22.85
C LEU A 285 3.49 -5.24 -23.54
N GLY A 286 3.62 -4.13 -22.79
CA GLY A 286 4.17 -2.87 -23.31
C GLY A 286 3.18 -2.04 -24.13
N GLU A 287 2.43 -2.62 -25.06
CA GLU A 287 1.41 -1.89 -25.84
C GLU A 287 -0.02 -2.16 -25.34
N ALA A 288 -0.37 -3.43 -25.16
CA ALA A 288 -1.70 -3.83 -24.74
C ALA A 288 -1.95 -3.54 -23.25
N ARG A 289 -3.09 -2.90 -22.95
CA ARG A 289 -3.55 -2.68 -21.57
C ARG A 289 -4.44 -3.81 -21.11
N TRP A 290 -4.34 -4.16 -19.83
CA TRP A 290 -5.11 -5.26 -19.23
C TRP A 290 -6.63 -5.16 -19.48
N HIS A 291 -7.19 -3.95 -19.40
CA HIS A 291 -8.62 -3.73 -19.57
C HIS A 291 -9.10 -3.82 -21.02
N GLU A 292 -8.17 -3.79 -21.97
CA GLU A 292 -8.45 -3.94 -23.41
C GLU A 292 -8.31 -5.40 -23.86
N MET A 293 -7.67 -6.24 -23.04
CA MET A 293 -7.45 -7.66 -23.33
C MET A 293 -8.74 -8.47 -23.22
N ASP A 294 -8.85 -9.52 -24.04
CA ASP A 294 -9.88 -10.54 -23.89
C ASP A 294 -9.57 -11.54 -22.76
N ASP A 295 -10.54 -12.40 -22.43
CA ASP A 295 -10.38 -13.39 -21.37
C ASP A 295 -9.31 -14.45 -21.67
N GLY A 296 -9.08 -14.75 -22.94
CA GLY A 296 -8.05 -15.71 -23.38
C GLY A 296 -6.64 -15.16 -23.18
N GLU A 297 -6.41 -13.92 -23.60
CA GLU A 297 -5.14 -13.20 -23.38
C GLU A 297 -4.83 -13.07 -21.89
N ARG A 298 -5.83 -12.67 -21.08
CA ARG A 298 -5.69 -12.62 -19.61
C ARG A 298 -5.35 -13.98 -19.03
N ARG A 299 -6.03 -15.06 -19.46
CA ARG A 299 -5.77 -16.42 -18.99
C ARG A 299 -4.36 -16.89 -19.32
N GLU A 300 -3.86 -16.62 -20.51
CA GLU A 300 -2.50 -16.99 -20.92
C GLU A 300 -1.44 -16.30 -20.04
N LEU A 301 -1.59 -14.99 -19.82
CA LEU A 301 -0.71 -14.24 -18.92
C LEU A 301 -0.74 -14.79 -17.49
N LEU A 302 -1.94 -15.03 -16.96
CA LEU A 302 -2.12 -15.56 -15.60
C LEU A 302 -1.49 -16.94 -15.44
N ASP A 303 -1.61 -17.84 -16.43
CA ASP A 303 -0.99 -19.16 -16.35
C ASP A 303 0.55 -19.07 -16.42
N GLY A 304 1.09 -18.23 -17.30
CA GLY A 304 2.52 -17.96 -17.38
C GLY A 304 3.09 -17.43 -16.05
N TRP A 305 2.42 -16.45 -15.45
CA TRP A 305 2.80 -15.87 -14.16
C TRP A 305 2.66 -16.84 -12.99
N ARG A 306 1.55 -17.58 -12.95
CA ARG A 306 1.32 -18.65 -11.97
C ARG A 306 2.45 -19.66 -11.98
N ASN A 307 2.86 -20.11 -13.17
CA ASN A 307 3.96 -21.06 -13.33
C ASN A 307 5.31 -20.43 -12.96
N LYS A 308 5.60 -19.20 -13.42
CA LYS A 308 6.85 -18.47 -13.12
C LYS A 308 7.08 -18.32 -11.61
N TRP A 309 6.04 -17.96 -10.86
CA TRP A 309 6.15 -17.62 -9.44
C TRP A 309 5.55 -18.66 -8.49
N GLN A 310 5.20 -19.85 -9.00
CA GLN A 310 4.70 -21.00 -8.24
C GLN A 310 3.51 -20.63 -7.35
N TRP A 311 2.50 -19.99 -7.93
CA TRP A 311 1.29 -19.65 -7.20
C TRP A 311 0.46 -20.90 -6.89
N GLU A 312 -0.11 -20.97 -5.67
CA GLU A 312 -0.89 -22.13 -5.21
C GLU A 312 -2.28 -22.19 -5.85
N ARG A 313 -2.90 -21.01 -6.08
CA ARG A 313 -4.21 -20.92 -6.74
C ARG A 313 -4.16 -21.52 -8.14
N SER A 314 -5.24 -22.20 -8.50
CA SER A 314 -5.46 -22.69 -9.86
C SER A 314 -5.67 -21.54 -10.84
N ILE A 315 -5.46 -21.82 -12.12
CA ILE A 315 -5.73 -20.82 -13.17
C ILE A 315 -7.21 -20.41 -13.19
N ASP A 316 -8.13 -21.34 -12.92
CA ASP A 316 -9.57 -21.03 -12.93
C ASP A 316 -9.97 -20.13 -11.75
N GLU A 317 -9.37 -20.33 -10.56
CA GLU A 317 -9.54 -19.40 -9.43
C GLU A 317 -8.97 -18.01 -9.74
N LEU A 318 -7.86 -17.92 -10.46
CA LEU A 318 -7.27 -16.62 -10.85
C LEU A 318 -8.13 -15.92 -11.91
N CYS A 319 -8.63 -16.66 -12.89
CA CYS A 319 -9.54 -16.13 -13.92
C CYS A 319 -10.86 -15.64 -13.31
N ALA A 320 -11.38 -16.31 -12.29
CA ALA A 320 -12.60 -15.89 -11.58
C ALA A 320 -12.45 -14.53 -10.87
N ASP A 321 -11.22 -14.17 -10.49
CA ASP A 321 -10.88 -12.87 -9.89
C ASP A 321 -10.28 -11.90 -10.92
N SER A 322 -10.46 -12.18 -12.22
CA SER A 322 -9.96 -11.37 -13.33
C SER A 322 -11.10 -10.83 -14.17
N ALA A 323 -11.03 -9.56 -14.53
CA ALA A 323 -11.98 -8.86 -15.39
C ALA A 323 -11.25 -7.66 -16.04
N PRO A 324 -11.85 -6.93 -17.00
CA PRO A 324 -11.23 -5.73 -17.57
C PRO A 324 -10.76 -4.74 -16.50
N ASN A 325 -11.54 -4.55 -15.44
CA ASN A 325 -11.20 -3.68 -14.34
C ASN A 325 -10.59 -4.38 -13.12
N SER A 326 -10.34 -5.69 -13.16
CA SER A 326 -9.89 -6.46 -12.00
C SER A 326 -8.70 -7.34 -12.34
N ILE A 327 -7.61 -7.16 -11.59
CA ILE A 327 -6.38 -7.96 -11.69
C ILE A 327 -6.20 -8.71 -10.36
N PRO A 328 -5.91 -10.02 -10.35
CA PRO A 328 -5.64 -10.76 -9.12
C PRO A 328 -4.54 -10.12 -8.25
N TRP A 329 -4.63 -10.24 -6.92
CA TRP A 329 -3.67 -9.63 -6.00
C TRP A 329 -2.24 -10.17 -6.18
N GLU A 330 -2.09 -11.38 -6.70
CA GLU A 330 -0.81 -12.07 -6.90
C GLU A 330 0.06 -11.42 -7.98
N VAL A 331 -0.56 -10.72 -8.93
CA VAL A 331 0.14 -10.05 -10.03
C VAL A 331 1.04 -8.94 -9.48
N PRO A 332 2.36 -8.96 -9.74
CA PRO A 332 3.27 -7.91 -9.28
C PRO A 332 2.91 -6.55 -9.87
N ARG A 333 2.94 -5.51 -9.04
CA ARG A 333 2.62 -4.13 -9.40
C ARG A 333 3.77 -3.19 -9.09
N ILE A 334 3.80 -2.03 -9.74
CA ILE A 334 4.46 -0.83 -9.21
C ILE A 334 3.38 0.11 -8.68
N ILE A 335 3.45 0.42 -7.39
CA ILE A 335 2.54 1.31 -6.68
C ILE A 335 3.32 2.55 -6.26
N GLY A 336 2.77 3.73 -6.54
CA GLY A 336 3.38 4.97 -6.09
C GLY A 336 3.06 5.22 -4.62
N HIS A 337 4.09 5.40 -3.80
CA HIS A 337 3.97 5.67 -2.37
C HIS A 337 3.41 7.09 -2.16
N ARG A 338 2.37 7.23 -1.33
CA ARG A 338 1.68 8.51 -1.08
C ARG A 338 1.31 9.23 -2.37
N GLY A 339 0.81 8.45 -3.33
CA GLY A 339 0.59 8.82 -4.72
C GLY A 339 1.86 8.67 -5.55
N ALA A 340 2.72 9.66 -5.48
CA ALA A 340 3.98 9.76 -6.21
C ALA A 340 4.86 10.87 -5.64
N GLY A 341 4.49 11.40 -4.48
CA GLY A 341 5.07 12.60 -3.94
C GLY A 341 6.15 12.29 -2.92
N ARG A 342 6.99 13.27 -2.65
CA ARG A 342 8.02 13.16 -1.61
C ARG A 342 7.60 13.98 -0.41
N THR A 343 8.03 13.55 0.77
CA THR A 343 8.05 14.43 1.93
C THR A 343 9.05 15.54 1.62
N TYR A 344 8.58 16.78 1.39
CA TYR A 344 9.47 17.92 1.53
C TYR A 344 9.91 17.93 2.99
N SER A 345 11.19 17.69 3.26
CA SER A 345 11.71 17.83 4.61
C SER A 345 11.31 19.20 5.13
N LYS A 346 10.73 19.23 6.34
CA LYS A 346 10.75 20.45 7.14
C LYS A 346 12.23 20.70 7.44
N ASP A 347 12.81 21.68 6.76
CA ASP A 347 14.15 22.18 7.07
C ASP A 347 14.26 22.59 8.55
#